data_AF-D4XAS6-F1
#
_entry.id   AF-D4XAS6-F1
#
_cell.length_a   1.000
_cell.length_b   1.000
_cell.length_c   1.000
_cell.angle_alpha   90.00
_cell.angle_beta   90.00
_cell.angle_gamma   90.00
#
_symmetry.space_group_name_H-M   'P 1'
#
loop_
_entity.id
_entity.type
_entity.pdbx_description
1 polymer ?
#
loop_
_entity_poly.entity_id
_entity_poly.type
_entity_poly.pdbx_seq_one_letter_code
_entity_poly.pdbx_strand_id
1 'polypeptide(L)'
;MAAPKKVDYERIEPGWRAGIKSPAQLAAEYTAETGVSVSHAAIIKHFKKLGVPRDLVAKVKAKASAMVMESMVTGKVSSVTSKHDAEIIDQSATIIANVQVSHRSDIRRARTLCMSLLEELETETGDIDLFRELGDILRSEDDKGQDKRNDVYQKVISSAGRIDSMKKLAETLKNLVGIEREAYGIAEATKLELSNPDGSLSQKGRSLADFYRDIGVSAQSGAQ
;
A
#
# COMPACT_ATOMS: atom_id res chain seq x y z
N MET A 1 -53.41 30.95 -4.18
CA MET A 1 -52.08 30.41 -4.57
C MET A 1 -51.64 29.45 -3.46
N ALA A 2 -51.38 28.19 -3.79
CA ALA A 2 -50.90 27.21 -2.81
C ALA A 2 -49.51 27.60 -2.29
N ALA A 3 -49.25 27.41 -1.00
CA ALA A 3 -47.99 27.75 -0.36
C ALA A 3 -46.80 27.04 -1.06
N PRO A 4 -45.64 27.69 -1.22
CA PRO A 4 -44.48 27.05 -1.83
C PRO A 4 -44.06 25.85 -0.98
N LYS A 5 -44.01 24.66 -1.60
CA LYS A 5 -43.49 23.44 -0.95
C LYS A 5 -42.02 23.68 -0.58
N LYS A 6 -41.71 23.59 0.71
CA LYS A 6 -40.36 23.81 1.25
C LYS A 6 -39.44 22.68 0.82
N VAL A 7 -38.25 23.01 0.31
CA VAL A 7 -37.21 22.03 -0.03
C VAL A 7 -36.69 21.38 1.24
N ASP A 8 -36.67 20.06 1.25
CA ASP A 8 -36.09 19.21 2.28
C ASP A 8 -34.59 18.99 1.99
N TYR A 9 -33.76 19.81 2.64
CA TYR A 9 -32.32 19.76 2.46
C TYR A 9 -31.66 18.62 3.23
N GLU A 10 -32.29 18.03 4.25
CA GLU A 10 -31.73 16.87 4.98
C GLU A 10 -31.58 15.67 4.05
N ARG A 11 -32.50 15.53 3.08
CA ARG A 11 -32.44 14.48 2.05
C ARG A 11 -31.33 14.70 1.01
N ILE A 12 -30.92 15.95 0.78
CA ILE A 12 -29.85 16.32 -0.16
C ILE A 12 -28.48 16.24 0.52
N GLU A 13 -28.42 16.40 1.85
CA GLU A 13 -27.19 16.52 2.63
C GLU A 13 -26.23 15.32 2.50
N PRO A 14 -26.67 14.04 2.52
CA PRO A 14 -25.77 12.91 2.34
C PRO A 14 -25.03 12.94 1.00
N GLY A 15 -25.76 13.22 -0.09
CA GLY A 15 -25.19 13.35 -1.43
C GLY A 15 -24.27 14.57 -1.57
N TRP A 16 -24.62 15.66 -0.89
CA TRP A 16 -23.76 16.85 -0.79
C TRP A 16 -22.44 16.55 -0.06
N ARG A 17 -22.50 15.95 1.14
CA ARG A 17 -21.35 15.58 1.96
C ARG A 17 -20.42 14.59 1.25
N ALA A 18 -21.00 13.63 0.52
CA ALA A 18 -20.25 12.64 -0.27
C ALA A 18 -19.46 13.27 -1.43
N GLY A 19 -19.94 14.38 -2.01
CA GLY A 19 -19.23 15.10 -3.07
C GLY A 19 -19.18 14.40 -4.44
N ILE A 20 -19.65 13.15 -4.55
CA ILE A 20 -19.62 12.32 -5.77
C ILE A 20 -20.49 12.91 -6.89
N LYS A 21 -21.72 13.34 -6.56
CA LYS A 21 -22.69 13.88 -7.53
C LYS A 21 -22.59 15.40 -7.62
N SER A 22 -22.68 15.95 -8.82
CA SER A 22 -22.69 17.41 -9.03
C SER A 22 -23.91 18.05 -8.36
N PRO A 23 -23.87 19.33 -7.95
CA PRO A 23 -25.04 19.98 -7.36
C PRO A 23 -26.25 20.03 -8.32
N ALA A 24 -26.00 19.98 -9.63
CA ALA A 24 -27.03 19.86 -10.65
C ALA A 24 -27.66 18.45 -10.69
N GLN A 25 -26.85 17.40 -10.53
CA GLN A 25 -27.36 16.02 -10.42
C GLN A 25 -28.17 15.84 -9.13
N LEU A 26 -27.68 16.34 -7.99
CA LEU A 26 -28.43 16.31 -6.73
C LEU A 26 -29.78 17.04 -6.82
N ALA A 27 -29.81 18.18 -7.51
CA ALA A 27 -31.05 18.91 -7.79
C ALA A 27 -32.00 18.12 -8.69
N ALA A 28 -31.49 17.49 -9.75
CA ALA A 28 -32.29 16.70 -10.68
C ALA A 28 -32.88 15.46 -10.00
N GLU A 29 -32.08 14.73 -9.22
CA GLU A 29 -32.52 13.56 -8.45
C GLU A 29 -33.57 13.93 -7.40
N TYR A 30 -33.31 14.99 -6.62
CA TYR A 30 -34.29 15.47 -5.64
C TYR A 30 -35.62 15.86 -6.31
N THR A 31 -35.55 16.54 -7.46
CA THR A 31 -36.74 16.95 -8.21
C THR A 31 -37.48 15.74 -8.78
N ALA A 32 -36.77 14.72 -9.27
CA ALA A 32 -37.35 13.49 -9.78
C ALA A 32 -38.02 12.66 -8.67
N GLU A 33 -37.42 12.58 -7.48
CA GLU A 33 -37.95 11.81 -6.36
C GLU A 33 -39.12 12.47 -5.64
N THR A 34 -39.07 13.79 -5.46
CA THR A 34 -40.03 14.53 -4.61
C THR A 34 -41.05 15.33 -5.40
N GLY A 35 -40.81 15.54 -6.70
CA GLY A 35 -41.59 16.43 -7.55
C GLY A 35 -41.43 17.93 -7.22
N VAL A 36 -40.54 18.28 -6.27
CA VAL A 36 -40.26 19.67 -5.88
C VAL A 36 -38.98 20.13 -6.55
N SER A 37 -39.09 21.17 -7.39
CA SER A 37 -37.92 21.71 -8.08
C SER A 37 -37.01 22.46 -7.12
N VAL A 38 -35.72 22.13 -7.16
CA VAL A 38 -34.65 22.84 -6.46
C VAL A 38 -33.57 23.21 -7.46
N SER A 39 -33.03 24.43 -7.39
CA SER A 39 -31.91 24.82 -8.23
C SER A 39 -30.58 24.41 -7.61
N HIS A 40 -29.60 24.03 -8.43
CA HIS A 40 -28.25 23.71 -7.96
C HIS A 40 -27.64 24.88 -7.15
N ALA A 41 -27.94 26.12 -7.53
CA ALA A 41 -27.48 27.32 -6.84
C ALA A 41 -28.11 27.45 -5.43
N ALA A 42 -29.37 27.06 -5.25
CA ALA A 42 -30.03 27.04 -3.95
C ALA A 42 -29.40 25.99 -3.02
N ILE A 43 -29.11 24.79 -3.53
CA ILE A 43 -28.38 23.73 -2.81
C ILE A 43 -27.02 24.25 -2.34
N ILE A 44 -26.22 24.82 -3.25
CA ILE A 44 -24.89 25.35 -2.92
C ILE A 44 -24.98 26.44 -1.86
N LYS A 45 -25.91 27.41 -2.04
CA LYS A 45 -26.09 28.53 -1.11
C LYS A 45 -26.52 28.04 0.27
N HIS A 46 -27.41 27.06 0.34
CA HIS A 46 -27.91 26.49 1.60
C HIS A 46 -26.78 25.86 2.41
N PHE A 47 -26.06 24.90 1.82
CA PHE A 47 -25.00 24.20 2.54
C PHE A 47 -23.76 25.07 2.79
N LYS A 48 -23.41 26.00 1.90
CA LYS A 48 -22.36 26.99 2.19
C LYS A 48 -22.72 27.89 3.37
N LYS A 49 -23.98 28.32 3.48
CA LYS A 49 -24.46 29.15 4.60
C LYS A 49 -24.43 28.39 5.93
N LEU A 50 -24.74 27.11 5.92
CA LEU A 50 -24.68 26.23 7.09
C LEU A 50 -23.25 25.75 7.40
N GLY A 51 -22.29 26.02 6.52
CA GLY A 51 -20.91 25.56 6.68
C GLY A 51 -20.71 24.07 6.44
N VAL A 52 -21.71 23.36 5.87
CA VAL A 52 -21.63 21.92 5.62
C VAL A 52 -20.67 21.65 4.45
N PRO A 53 -19.53 21.00 4.68
CA PRO A 53 -18.53 20.77 3.64
C PRO A 53 -19.00 19.74 2.61
N ARG A 54 -18.89 20.11 1.33
CA ARG A 54 -19.02 19.22 0.17
C ARG A 54 -17.70 18.46 0.05
N ASP A 55 -17.71 17.13 0.10
CA ASP A 55 -16.53 16.26 0.07
C ASP A 55 -15.76 16.14 1.40
N LEU A 56 -16.44 15.60 2.42
CA LEU A 56 -15.83 15.26 3.70
C LEU A 56 -14.77 14.16 3.56
N VAL A 57 -15.02 13.17 2.71
CA VAL A 57 -14.16 11.99 2.57
C VAL A 57 -12.81 12.37 1.96
N ALA A 58 -12.77 13.13 0.86
CA ALA A 58 -11.49 13.52 0.27
C ALA A 58 -10.73 14.48 1.19
N LYS A 59 -11.41 15.36 1.93
CA LYS A 59 -10.75 16.26 2.91
C LYS A 59 -10.15 15.49 4.08
N VAL A 60 -10.86 14.51 4.63
CA VAL A 60 -10.35 13.61 5.67
C VAL A 60 -9.12 12.86 5.16
N LYS A 61 -9.18 12.29 3.94
CA LYS A 61 -8.05 11.57 3.33
C LYS A 61 -6.85 12.49 3.10
N ALA A 62 -7.06 13.69 2.56
CA ALA A 62 -5.99 14.66 2.32
C ALA A 62 -5.33 15.13 3.63
N LYS A 63 -6.12 15.40 4.66
CA LYS A 63 -5.61 15.78 5.99
C LYS A 63 -4.85 14.63 6.65
N ALA A 64 -5.36 13.40 6.56
CA ALA A 64 -4.65 12.22 7.07
C ALA A 64 -3.30 12.04 6.36
N SER A 65 -3.24 12.14 5.02
CA SER A 65 -1.98 12.06 4.27
C SER A 65 -0.97 13.12 4.71
N ALA A 66 -1.42 14.36 4.96
CA ALA A 66 -0.55 15.44 5.43
C ALA A 66 0.00 15.17 6.84
N MET A 67 -0.85 14.72 7.78
CA MET A 67 -0.43 14.33 9.13
C MET A 67 0.60 13.20 9.10
N VAL A 68 0.44 12.22 8.22
CA VAL A 68 1.41 11.13 8.05
C VAL A 68 2.76 11.67 7.56
N MET A 69 2.76 12.53 6.54
CA MET A 69 4.00 13.15 6.04
C MET A 69 4.73 13.94 7.12
N GLU A 70 4.01 14.73 7.92
CA GLU A 70 4.58 15.50 9.03
C GLU A 70 5.15 14.60 10.13
N SER A 71 4.43 13.53 10.49
CA SER A 71 4.89 12.57 11.50
C SER A 71 6.15 11.81 11.09
N MET A 72 6.34 11.54 9.80
CA MET A 72 7.56 10.90 9.30
C MET A 72 8.81 11.78 9.47
N VAL A 73 8.63 13.10 9.56
CA VAL A 73 9.72 14.06 9.77
C VAL A 73 9.92 14.36 11.26
N THR A 74 8.83 14.44 12.03
CA THR A 74 8.83 14.98 13.40
C THR A 74 8.64 13.92 14.50
N GLY A 75 8.20 12.72 14.14
CA GLY A 75 7.89 11.63 15.06
C GLY A 75 6.56 11.76 15.83
N LYS A 76 5.75 12.79 15.56
CA LYS A 76 4.46 13.03 16.25
C LYS A 76 3.37 13.46 15.26
N VAL A 77 2.11 13.22 15.60
CA VAL A 77 0.93 13.71 14.86
C VAL A 77 0.36 14.92 15.59
N SER A 78 0.20 16.04 14.89
CA SER A 78 -0.32 17.33 15.39
C SER A 78 -1.79 17.51 14.99
N SER A 79 -2.65 17.98 15.90
CA SER A 79 -4.07 18.28 15.65
C SER A 79 -4.35 19.79 15.68
N VAL A 80 -5.35 20.26 14.92
CA VAL A 80 -5.74 21.69 14.89
C VAL A 80 -7.26 21.83 15.04
N THR A 81 -7.70 22.47 16.12
CA THR A 81 -9.11 22.57 16.53
C THR A 81 -9.81 23.80 15.92
N SER A 82 -11.05 23.65 15.39
CA SER A 82 -12.22 24.55 15.63
C SER A 82 -13.40 24.33 14.66
N LYS A 83 -14.62 24.31 15.23
CA LYS A 83 -15.97 23.94 14.73
C LYS A 83 -16.24 22.43 14.67
N HIS A 84 -17.43 22.01 15.09
CA HIS A 84 -17.83 20.60 15.29
C HIS A 84 -17.53 19.68 14.10
N ASP A 85 -17.73 20.15 12.86
CA ASP A 85 -17.36 19.38 11.66
C ASP A 85 -15.83 19.28 11.47
N ALA A 86 -15.06 20.32 11.82
CA ALA A 86 -13.60 20.27 11.78
C ALA A 86 -13.06 19.33 12.87
N GLU A 87 -13.65 19.29 14.06
CA GLU A 87 -13.30 18.32 15.09
C GLU A 87 -13.56 16.88 14.64
N ILE A 88 -14.70 16.60 13.99
CA ILE A 88 -14.98 15.27 13.41
C ILE A 88 -13.97 14.91 12.31
N ILE A 89 -13.65 15.85 11.42
CA ILE A 89 -12.64 15.67 10.36
C ILE A 89 -11.27 15.39 10.99
N ASP A 90 -10.89 16.14 12.03
CA ASP A 90 -9.60 16.02 12.71
C ASP A 90 -9.46 14.69 13.44
N GLN A 91 -10.49 14.27 14.18
CA GLN A 91 -10.50 12.99 14.87
C GLN A 91 -10.42 11.85 13.86
N SER A 92 -11.23 11.89 12.79
CA SER A 92 -11.22 10.86 11.75
C SER A 92 -9.89 10.81 11.00
N ALA A 93 -9.33 11.96 10.65
CA ALA A 93 -8.03 12.07 9.99
C ALA A 93 -6.90 11.57 10.90
N THR A 94 -6.96 11.86 12.19
CA THR A 94 -5.97 11.39 13.19
C THR A 94 -5.98 9.88 13.31
N ILE A 95 -7.17 9.26 13.37
CA ILE A 95 -7.29 7.79 13.42
C ILE A 95 -6.70 7.15 12.17
N ILE A 96 -7.06 7.67 10.98
CA ILE A 96 -6.54 7.16 9.71
C ILE A 96 -5.02 7.35 9.61
N ALA A 97 -4.52 8.52 10.04
CA ALA A 97 -3.09 8.80 10.06
C ALA A 97 -2.34 7.84 10.99
N ASN A 98 -2.85 7.59 12.19
CA ASN A 98 -2.24 6.64 13.13
C ASN A 98 -2.17 5.22 12.56
N VAL A 99 -3.25 4.76 11.90
CA VAL A 99 -3.26 3.45 11.21
C VAL A 99 -2.22 3.41 10.09
N GLN A 100 -2.14 4.45 9.26
CA GLN A 100 -1.16 4.51 8.16
C GLN A 100 0.28 4.55 8.68
N VAL A 101 0.55 5.29 9.76
CA VAL A 101 1.86 5.31 10.42
C VAL A 101 2.22 3.92 10.96
N SER A 102 1.30 3.25 11.65
CA SER A 102 1.52 1.88 12.16
C SER A 102 1.84 0.92 11.02
N HIS A 103 1.04 0.90 9.96
CA HIS A 103 1.27 0.02 8.82
C HIS A 103 2.64 0.27 8.19
N ARG A 104 3.02 1.54 7.95
CA ARG A 104 4.34 1.86 7.38
C ARG A 104 5.49 1.44 8.29
N SER A 105 5.32 1.57 9.61
CA SER A 105 6.30 1.09 10.60
C SER A 105 6.45 -0.43 10.57
N ASP A 106 5.33 -1.15 10.57
CA ASP A 106 5.32 -2.62 10.56
C ASP A 106 5.91 -3.18 9.27
N ILE A 107 5.55 -2.58 8.12
CA ILE A 107 6.11 -2.92 6.81
C ILE A 107 7.63 -2.71 6.81
N ARG A 108 8.12 -1.57 7.30
CA ARG A 108 9.56 -1.30 7.40
C ARG A 108 10.28 -2.35 8.24
N ARG A 109 9.71 -2.69 9.41
CA ARG A 109 10.28 -3.70 10.31
C ARG A 109 10.33 -5.08 9.65
N ALA A 110 9.25 -5.48 8.97
CA ALA A 110 9.19 -6.75 8.26
C ALA A 110 10.20 -6.80 7.11
N ARG A 111 10.38 -5.70 6.37
CA ARG A 111 11.39 -5.59 5.32
C ARG A 111 12.81 -5.71 5.87
N THR A 112 13.12 -5.02 6.98
CA THR A 112 14.43 -5.15 7.63
C THR A 112 14.69 -6.60 8.03
N LEU A 113 13.73 -7.28 8.66
CA LEU A 113 13.88 -8.68 9.04
C LEU A 113 14.09 -9.59 7.81
N CYS A 114 13.31 -9.39 6.74
CA CYS A 114 13.47 -10.16 5.52
C CYS A 114 14.87 -10.00 4.90
N MET A 115 15.44 -8.80 4.93
CA MET A 115 16.80 -8.56 4.43
C MET A 115 17.86 -9.19 5.32
N SER A 116 17.71 -9.15 6.65
CA SER A 116 18.63 -9.83 7.57
C SER A 116 18.61 -11.35 7.39
N LEU A 117 17.44 -11.94 7.15
CA LEU A 117 17.33 -13.38 6.85
C LEU A 117 17.95 -13.74 5.49
N LEU A 118 17.91 -12.84 4.51
CA LEU A 118 18.62 -13.03 3.24
C LEU A 118 20.14 -13.00 3.44
N GLU A 119 20.65 -12.06 4.24
CA GLU A 119 22.08 -11.97 4.59
C GLU A 119 22.58 -13.21 5.35
N GLU A 120 21.77 -13.73 6.28
CA GLU A 120 22.05 -15.00 6.96
C GLU A 120 22.13 -16.15 5.94
N LEU A 121 21.17 -16.25 5.02
CA LEU A 121 21.15 -17.29 4.00
C LEU A 121 22.32 -17.18 2.99
N GLU A 122 22.76 -15.96 2.67
CA GLU A 122 23.96 -15.70 1.88
C GLU A 122 25.20 -16.23 2.61
N THR A 123 25.32 -15.95 3.91
CA THR A 123 26.42 -16.43 4.77
C THR A 123 26.43 -17.96 4.84
N GLU A 124 25.29 -18.59 5.12
CA GLU A 124 25.15 -20.05 5.14
C GLU A 124 25.52 -20.70 3.80
N THR A 125 25.23 -20.01 2.69
CA THR A 125 25.55 -20.50 1.35
C THR A 125 27.03 -20.34 1.03
N GLY A 126 27.67 -19.25 1.48
CA GLY A 126 29.09 -18.97 1.25
C GLY A 126 30.02 -19.87 2.06
N ASP A 127 29.66 -20.18 3.31
CA ASP A 127 30.51 -20.90 4.26
C ASP A 127 30.00 -22.31 4.58
N ILE A 128 29.35 -22.97 3.62
CA ILE A 128 28.67 -24.26 3.84
C ILE A 128 29.57 -25.34 4.46
N ASP A 129 30.87 -25.33 4.20
CA ASP A 129 31.77 -26.33 4.76
C ASP A 129 31.95 -26.16 6.28
N LEU A 130 31.92 -24.93 6.81
CA LEU A 130 31.91 -24.68 8.26
C LEU A 130 30.64 -25.20 8.92
N PHE A 131 29.49 -25.05 8.26
CA PHE A 131 28.23 -25.60 8.76
C PHE A 131 28.22 -27.13 8.70
N ARG A 132 28.82 -27.75 7.69
CA ARG A 132 28.99 -29.21 7.66
C ARG A 132 29.88 -29.70 8.80
N GLU A 133 31.02 -29.05 9.02
CA GLU A 133 31.93 -29.36 10.13
C GLU A 133 31.23 -29.19 11.48
N LEU A 134 30.43 -28.14 11.66
CA LEU A 134 29.61 -27.97 12.84
C LEU A 134 28.63 -29.14 13.02
N GLY A 135 27.99 -29.62 11.95
CA GLY A 135 27.13 -30.79 11.98
C GLY A 135 27.88 -32.07 12.39
N ASP A 136 29.12 -32.23 11.96
CA ASP A 136 29.96 -33.36 12.36
C ASP A 136 30.35 -33.27 13.85
N ILE A 137 30.67 -32.08 14.35
CA ILE A 137 30.97 -31.82 15.78
C ILE A 137 29.73 -32.06 16.65
N LEU A 138 28.55 -31.67 16.18
CA LEU A 138 27.28 -31.81 16.90
C LEU A 138 26.73 -33.24 16.88
N ARG A 139 27.36 -34.16 16.15
CA ARG A 139 26.91 -35.55 16.03
C ARG A 139 26.89 -36.24 17.40
N SER A 140 25.72 -36.74 17.76
CA SER A 140 25.39 -37.40 19.01
C SER A 140 24.38 -38.52 18.76
N GLU A 141 24.89 -39.68 18.34
CA GLU A 141 24.07 -40.87 18.08
C GLU A 141 23.50 -41.49 19.36
N ASP A 142 22.28 -42.03 19.27
CA ASP A 142 21.72 -42.91 20.29
C ASP A 142 22.28 -44.34 20.20
N ASP A 143 21.85 -45.23 21.11
CA ASP A 143 22.28 -46.64 21.14
C ASP A 143 21.95 -47.43 19.84
N LYS A 144 21.17 -46.83 18.93
CA LYS A 144 20.80 -47.40 17.63
C LYS A 144 21.50 -46.70 16.46
N GLY A 145 22.47 -45.82 16.72
CA GLY A 145 23.19 -45.06 15.71
C GLY A 145 22.38 -43.93 15.06
N GLN A 146 21.26 -43.51 15.66
CA GLN A 146 20.41 -42.45 15.11
C GLN A 146 20.72 -41.11 15.77
N ASP A 147 20.84 -40.07 14.95
CA ASP A 147 20.95 -38.69 15.43
C ASP A 147 19.94 -37.79 14.73
N LYS A 148 18.69 -37.86 15.20
CA LYS A 148 17.59 -37.09 14.62
C LYS A 148 17.81 -35.58 14.68
N ARG A 149 18.61 -35.08 15.62
CA ARG A 149 18.90 -33.64 15.73
C ARG A 149 19.84 -33.23 14.62
N ASN A 150 20.91 -33.98 14.41
CA ASN A 150 21.85 -33.71 13.33
C ASN A 150 21.22 -33.98 11.95
N ASP A 151 20.36 -34.99 11.81
CA ASP A 151 19.62 -35.24 10.58
C ASP A 151 18.77 -34.03 10.16
N VAL A 152 18.08 -33.40 11.12
CA VAL A 152 17.31 -32.17 10.89
C VAL A 152 18.23 -31.01 10.54
N TYR A 153 19.33 -30.84 11.27
CA TYR A 153 20.33 -29.81 11.00
C TYR A 153 20.88 -29.91 9.57
N GLN A 154 21.38 -31.09 9.18
CA GLN A 154 21.89 -31.37 7.84
C GLN A 154 20.85 -31.13 6.74
N LYS A 155 19.57 -31.44 7.03
CA LYS A 155 18.48 -31.15 6.11
C LYS A 155 18.24 -29.65 5.94
N VAL A 156 18.31 -28.85 7.01
CA VAL A 156 18.14 -27.39 6.97
C VAL A 156 19.27 -26.75 6.17
N ILE A 157 20.52 -27.11 6.44
CA ILE A 157 21.69 -26.59 5.72
C ILE A 157 21.92 -27.27 4.37
N SER A 158 21.01 -28.15 3.92
CA SER A 158 21.12 -28.75 2.59
C SER A 158 20.87 -27.71 1.50
N SER A 159 21.44 -27.92 0.30
CA SER A 159 21.18 -27.03 -0.83
C SER A 159 19.68 -26.93 -1.15
N ALA A 160 18.93 -28.01 -1.00
CA ALA A 160 17.47 -28.00 -1.20
C ALA A 160 16.75 -27.15 -0.15
N GLY A 161 17.16 -27.24 1.13
CA GLY A 161 16.62 -26.44 2.22
C GLY A 161 16.89 -24.94 2.05
N ARG A 162 18.12 -24.58 1.64
CA ARG A 162 18.48 -23.19 1.35
C ARG A 162 17.73 -22.63 0.14
N ILE A 163 17.59 -23.40 -0.95
CA ILE A 163 16.81 -22.97 -2.13
C ILE A 163 15.35 -22.72 -1.75
N ASP A 164 14.75 -23.59 -0.93
CA ASP A 164 13.38 -23.40 -0.44
C ASP A 164 13.24 -22.14 0.43
N SER A 165 14.21 -21.90 1.33
CA SER A 165 14.27 -20.68 2.16
C SER A 165 14.39 -19.42 1.30
N MET A 166 15.26 -19.43 0.29
CA MET A 166 15.40 -18.32 -0.66
C MET A 166 14.09 -18.02 -1.40
N LYS A 167 13.38 -19.05 -1.86
CA LYS A 167 12.08 -18.88 -2.55
C LYS A 167 11.04 -18.23 -1.64
N LYS A 168 10.96 -18.68 -0.39
CA LYS A 168 10.03 -18.11 0.61
C LYS A 168 10.38 -16.66 0.96
N LEU A 169 11.66 -16.34 1.09
CA LEU A 169 12.12 -14.96 1.31
C LEU A 169 11.84 -14.07 0.09
N ALA A 170 12.05 -14.57 -1.12
CA ALA A 170 11.75 -13.85 -2.36
C ALA A 170 10.24 -13.56 -2.50
N GLU A 171 9.38 -14.52 -2.19
CA GLU A 171 7.93 -14.32 -2.15
C GLU A 171 7.52 -13.32 -1.07
N THR A 172 8.11 -13.42 0.13
CA THR A 172 7.91 -12.45 1.21
C THR A 172 8.29 -11.05 0.76
N LEU A 173 9.47 -10.87 0.16
CA LEU A 173 9.94 -9.57 -0.33
C LEU A 173 9.02 -9.02 -1.43
N LYS A 174 8.55 -9.86 -2.36
CA LYS A 174 7.58 -9.45 -3.38
C LYS A 174 6.30 -8.90 -2.77
N ASN A 175 5.75 -9.59 -1.76
CA ASN A 175 4.55 -9.16 -1.06
C ASN A 175 4.78 -7.86 -0.28
N LEU A 176 5.91 -7.74 0.42
CA LEU A 176 6.30 -6.53 1.15
C LEU A 176 6.43 -5.32 0.20
N VAL A 177 7.04 -5.50 -0.98
CA VAL A 177 7.12 -4.44 -2.00
C VAL A 177 5.73 -4.01 -2.47
N GLY A 178 4.80 -4.95 -2.66
CA GLY A 178 3.41 -4.65 -3.03
C GLY A 178 2.74 -3.72 -2.01
N ILE A 179 2.74 -4.13 -0.73
CA ILE A 179 2.12 -3.34 0.34
C ILE A 179 2.87 -2.04 0.65
N GLU A 180 4.20 -1.98 0.44
CA GLU A 180 4.97 -0.72 0.52
C GLU A 180 4.43 0.28 -0.50
N ARG A 181 4.30 -0.14 -1.76
CA ARG A 181 3.82 0.74 -2.83
C ARG A 181 2.43 1.29 -2.51
N GLU A 182 1.53 0.42 -2.07
CA GLU A 182 0.18 0.82 -1.64
C GLU A 182 0.23 1.81 -0.46
N ALA A 183 1.02 1.50 0.58
CA ALA A 183 1.13 2.33 1.77
C ALA A 183 1.73 3.73 1.50
N TYR A 184 2.63 3.85 0.52
CA TYR A 184 3.22 5.12 0.08
C TYR A 184 2.43 5.80 -1.05
N GLY A 185 1.33 5.20 -1.53
CA GLY A 185 0.57 5.73 -2.65
C GLY A 185 1.37 5.77 -3.95
N ILE A 186 2.43 4.96 -4.05
CA ILE A 186 3.17 4.76 -5.29
C ILE A 186 2.27 3.90 -6.15
N ALA A 187 1.74 4.46 -7.24
CA ALA A 187 0.97 3.70 -8.21
C ALA A 187 1.69 2.38 -8.52
N GLU A 188 0.93 1.32 -8.79
CA GLU A 188 1.49 0.13 -9.40
C GLU A 188 2.40 0.57 -10.54
N ALA A 189 3.48 -0.15 -10.80
CA ALA A 189 4.21 0.10 -12.02
C ALA A 189 3.26 -0.44 -13.09
N THR A 190 2.21 0.33 -13.41
CA THR A 190 1.58 0.39 -14.71
C THR A 190 2.79 0.49 -15.59
N LYS A 191 3.17 -0.68 -16.10
CA LYS A 191 4.20 -0.99 -17.07
C LYS A 191 4.96 0.27 -17.37
N LEU A 192 6.19 0.43 -16.87
CA LEU A 192 7.09 1.52 -17.28
C LEU A 192 7.07 1.53 -18.81
N GLU A 193 6.13 2.30 -19.36
CA GLU A 193 5.93 2.49 -20.78
C GLU A 193 7.14 3.34 -21.06
N LEU A 194 8.17 2.67 -21.61
CA LEU A 194 9.33 3.26 -22.24
C LEU A 194 8.80 4.19 -23.32
N SER A 195 8.32 5.33 -22.86
CA SER A 195 7.81 6.40 -23.69
C SER A 195 9.03 7.20 -24.07
N ASN A 196 9.10 7.51 -25.36
CA ASN A 196 10.13 8.39 -25.88
C ASN A 196 9.97 9.77 -25.20
N PRO A 197 10.98 10.66 -25.29
CA PRO A 197 10.93 12.01 -24.72
C PRO A 197 9.73 12.86 -25.17
N ASP A 198 8.99 12.42 -26.20
CA ASP A 198 7.79 13.05 -26.76
C ASP A 198 6.45 12.50 -26.21
N GLY A 199 6.49 11.53 -25.30
CA GLY A 199 5.28 10.95 -24.68
C GLY A 199 4.54 9.91 -25.54
N SER A 200 5.10 9.46 -26.67
CA SER A 200 4.54 8.36 -27.46
C SER A 200 4.85 6.98 -26.85
N LEU A 201 3.90 6.03 -26.94
CA LEU A 201 4.10 4.63 -26.52
C LEU A 201 5.05 3.92 -27.51
N SER A 202 6.17 3.36 -27.04
CA SER A 202 7.10 2.61 -27.90
C SER A 202 6.44 1.31 -28.40
N GLN A 203 6.08 1.28 -29.68
CA GLN A 203 5.47 0.12 -30.36
C GLN A 203 6.41 -1.08 -30.53
N LYS A 204 7.70 -0.99 -30.16
CA LYS A 204 8.62 -2.13 -30.15
C LYS A 204 9.03 -2.42 -28.71
N GLY A 205 8.39 -3.44 -28.13
CA GLY A 205 8.77 -3.97 -26.83
C GLY A 205 10.25 -4.30 -26.80
N ARG A 206 10.98 -3.75 -25.83
CA ARG A 206 12.36 -4.16 -25.53
C ARG A 206 12.33 -5.65 -25.18
N SER A 207 13.14 -6.44 -25.86
CA SER A 207 13.23 -7.87 -25.60
C SER A 207 14.03 -8.14 -24.33
N LEU A 208 13.83 -9.30 -23.71
CA LEU A 208 14.64 -9.75 -22.57
C LEU A 208 16.14 -9.78 -22.91
N ALA A 209 16.47 -10.07 -24.17
CA ALA A 209 17.85 -10.07 -24.68
C ALA A 209 18.47 -8.66 -24.73
N ASP A 210 17.66 -7.62 -24.91
CA ASP A 210 18.15 -6.23 -24.89
C ASP A 210 18.48 -5.78 -23.46
N PHE A 211 17.67 -6.20 -22.48
CA PHE A 211 17.94 -5.97 -21.06
C PHE A 211 19.26 -6.63 -20.60
N TYR A 212 19.48 -7.89 -20.96
CA TYR A 212 20.70 -8.63 -20.61
C TYR A 212 21.97 -8.04 -21.24
N ARG A 213 21.85 -7.47 -22.45
CA ARG A 213 22.92 -6.73 -23.12
C ARG A 213 23.33 -5.47 -22.35
N ASP A 214 22.35 -4.70 -21.87
CA ASP A 214 22.58 -3.42 -21.18
C ASP A 214 23.29 -3.61 -19.82
N ILE A 215 23.03 -4.72 -19.13
CA ILE A 215 23.70 -5.04 -17.85
C ILE A 215 24.97 -5.90 -18.02
N GLY A 216 25.44 -6.11 -19.26
CA GLY A 216 26.69 -6.80 -19.56
C GLY A 216 26.67 -8.33 -19.34
N VAL A 217 25.48 -8.94 -19.22
CA VAL A 217 25.33 -10.38 -19.00
C VAL A 217 24.81 -11.01 -20.29
N SER A 218 25.66 -11.73 -21.03
CA SER A 218 25.20 -12.41 -22.25
C SER A 218 24.24 -13.54 -21.89
N ALA A 219 22.98 -13.48 -22.36
CA ALA A 219 22.04 -14.57 -22.26
C ALA A 219 22.58 -15.79 -23.03
N GLN A 220 23.07 -16.80 -22.31
CA GLN A 220 23.41 -18.08 -22.93
C GLN A 220 22.12 -18.75 -23.40
N SER A 221 21.92 -18.77 -24.71
CA SER A 221 20.88 -19.55 -25.37
C SER A 221 21.22 -21.04 -25.24
N GLY A 222 20.70 -21.69 -24.19
CA GLY A 222 20.63 -23.14 -24.08
C GLY A 222 19.52 -23.67 -24.97
N ALA A 223 19.81 -23.84 -26.27
CA ALA A 223 19.06 -24.73 -27.14
C ALA A 223 19.84 -26.05 -27.23
N GLN A 224 19.31 -27.09 -26.59
CA GLN A 224 19.36 -28.49 -27.01
C GLN A 224 18.25 -29.24 -26.29
#